data_AF-A0A6G2DHC4-F1
#
_entry.id   AF-A0A6G2DHC4-F1
#
_cell.length_a   1.000
_cell.length_b   1.000
_cell.length_c   1.000
_cell.angle_alpha   90.00
_cell.angle_beta   90.00
_cell.angle_gamma   90.00
#
_symmetry.space_group_name_H-M   'P 1'
#
loop_
_entity.id
_entity.type
_entity.pdbx_description
1 polymer ?
#
loop_
_entity_poly.entity_id
_entity_poly.type
_entity_poly.pdbx_seq_one_letter_code
_entity_poly.pdbx_strand_id
1 'polypeptide(L)' 'TYYIEKPKASQNNVYYNFKDLVDAMQKNPNGEFKLGSDLNATNVPTPSKSYVTGEFKGKLSSVDGQHYTIHNTARPLFN' A
#
# COMPACT_ATOMS: atom_id res chain seq x y z
N THR A 1 -14.13 -11.88 27.48
CA THR A 1 -13.37 -11.90 26.21
C THR A 1 -13.45 -10.53 25.58
N TYR A 2 -12.32 -9.81 25.54
CA TYR A 2 -12.29 -8.40 25.10
C TYR A 2 -12.22 -8.37 23.57
N TYR A 3 -13.30 -7.98 22.90
CA TYR A 3 -13.32 -7.72 21.47
C TYR A 3 -12.98 -6.26 21.25
N ILE A 4 -11.81 -5.99 20.69
CA ILE A 4 -11.40 -4.63 20.31
C ILE A 4 -11.86 -4.44 18.86
N GLU A 5 -12.98 -3.74 18.67
CA GLU A 5 -13.36 -3.24 17.37
C GLU A 5 -12.24 -2.32 16.86
N LYS A 6 -11.58 -2.73 15.76
CA LYS A 6 -10.52 -1.95 15.14
C LYS A 6 -11.07 -0.58 14.73
N PRO A 7 -10.28 0.49 14.87
CA PRO A 7 -10.70 1.84 14.50
C PRO A 7 -11.21 1.83 13.06
N LYS A 8 -12.44 2.33 12.84
CA LYS A 8 -13.01 2.65 11.53
C LYS A 8 -12.03 3.58 10.80
N ALA A 9 -11.09 3.02 10.06
CA ALA A 9 -10.13 3.79 9.29
C ALA A 9 -10.87 4.46 8.12
N SER A 10 -10.71 5.78 8.03
CA SER A 10 -10.76 6.60 6.81
C SER A 10 -11.20 5.80 5.57
N GLN A 11 -12.47 5.97 5.18
CA GLN A 11 -13.16 5.30 4.07
C GLN A 11 -12.24 4.47 3.15
N ASN A 12 -12.13 3.17 3.46
CA ASN A 12 -11.60 2.06 2.66
C ASN A 12 -10.09 1.98 2.36
N ASN A 13 -9.20 2.87 2.85
CA ASN A 13 -7.75 2.79 2.59
C ASN A 13 -7.43 2.52 1.09
N VAL A 14 -8.14 3.22 0.19
CA VAL A 14 -7.99 3.06 -1.26
C VAL A 14 -7.01 4.09 -1.79
N TYR A 15 -6.04 3.64 -2.56
CA TYR A 15 -4.96 4.48 -3.10
C TYR A 15 -5.03 4.51 -4.63
N TYR A 16 -4.99 5.73 -5.17
CA TYR A 16 -4.97 6.02 -6.61
C TYR A 16 -3.59 6.49 -7.08
N ASN A 17 -2.62 6.61 -6.16
CA ASN A 17 -1.25 7.03 -6.45
C ASN A 17 -0.26 6.09 -5.76
N PHE A 18 0.79 5.69 -6.49
CA PHE A 18 1.84 4.82 -5.97
C PHE A 18 2.62 5.47 -4.82
N LYS A 19 2.88 6.79 -4.88
CA LYS A 19 3.60 7.49 -3.83
C LYS A 19 2.83 7.47 -2.50
N ASP A 20 1.54 7.78 -2.55
CA ASP A 20 0.68 7.82 -1.36
C ASP A 20 0.53 6.43 -0.74
N LEU A 21 0.42 5.40 -1.58
CA LEU A 21 0.40 4.00 -1.15
C LEU A 21 1.65 3.65 -0.35
N VAL A 22 2.83 3.95 -0.89
CA VAL A 22 4.12 3.65 -0.24
C VAL A 22 4.28 4.45 1.05
N ASP A 23 4.00 5.75 1.04
CA ASP A 23 4.08 6.60 2.24
C ASP A 23 3.17 6.07 3.36
N ALA A 24 1.97 5.59 3.02
CA ALA A 24 1.04 5.03 4.00
C ALA A 24 1.47 3.65 4.50
N MET A 25 2.02 2.79 3.63
CA MET A 25 2.59 1.50 4.02
C MET A 25 3.80 1.66 4.94
N GLN A 26 4.63 2.69 4.73
CA GLN A 26 5.75 3.00 5.61
C GLN A 26 5.26 3.51 6.98
N LYS A 27 4.24 4.38 7.00
CA LYS A 27 3.66 4.90 8.25
C LYS A 27 2.91 3.83 9.05
N ASN A 28 2.24 2.90 8.36
CA ASN A 28 1.46 1.84 9.00
C ASN A 28 1.66 0.49 8.29
N PRO A 29 2.79 -0.19 8.50
CA PRO A 29 3.10 -1.43 7.79
C PRO A 29 2.18 -2.60 8.16
N ASN A 30 1.33 -2.46 9.18
CA ASN A 30 0.34 -3.45 9.60
C ASN A 30 -1.09 -3.12 9.12
N GLY A 31 -1.24 -2.06 8.33
CA GLY A 31 -2.53 -1.60 7.81
C GLY A 31 -3.08 -2.46 6.67
N GLU A 32 -4.32 -2.18 6.29
CA GLU A 32 -4.93 -2.72 5.07
C GLU A 32 -4.92 -1.63 3.99
N PHE A 33 -4.47 -1.98 2.80
CA PHE A 33 -4.25 -1.09 1.67
C PHE A 33 -4.97 -1.65 0.44
N LYS A 34 -5.72 -0.80 -0.26
CA LYS A 34 -6.46 -1.16 -1.47
C LYS A 34 -6.00 -0.33 -2.66
N LEU A 35 -5.77 -0.95 -3.80
CA LEU A 35 -5.54 -0.24 -5.06
C LEU A 35 -6.89 0.22 -5.62
N GLY A 36 -7.02 1.51 -5.93
CA GLY A 36 -8.21 2.12 -6.53
C GLY A 36 -8.13 2.31 -8.04
N SER A 37 -6.93 2.14 -8.61
CA SER A 37 -6.63 2.22 -10.04
C SER A 37 -5.28 1.53 -10.31
N ASP A 38 -4.95 1.31 -11.58
CA ASP A 38 -3.58 0.96 -11.96
C ASP A 38 -2.62 2.09 -11.55
N LEU A 39 -1.53 1.71 -10.91
CA LEU A 39 -0.55 2.65 -10.38
C LEU A 39 0.74 2.57 -11.17
N ASN A 40 1.46 3.69 -11.23
CA ASN A 40 2.74 3.77 -11.91
C ASN A 40 3.82 4.30 -10.96
N ALA A 41 4.93 3.57 -10.87
CA ALA A 41 6.07 3.89 -10.01
C ALA A 41 7.20 4.68 -10.69
N THR A 42 7.07 5.05 -11.98
CA THR A 42 8.12 5.72 -12.79
C THR A 42 8.75 6.94 -12.10
N ASN A 43 7.95 7.78 -11.44
CA ASN A 43 8.42 9.04 -10.84
C ASN A 43 8.55 8.96 -9.32
N VAL A 44 8.61 7.76 -8.74
CA VAL A 44 8.78 7.60 -7.29
C VAL A 44 10.22 7.21 -7.00
N PRO A 45 11.06 8.15 -6.52
CA PRO A 45 12.42 7.84 -6.15
C PRO A 45 12.43 6.93 -4.93
N THR A 46 13.20 5.84 -5.00
CA THR A 46 13.48 4.97 -3.85
C THR A 46 15.00 4.85 -3.66
N PRO A 47 15.57 5.58 -2.69
CA PRO A 47 16.98 5.46 -2.36
C PRO A 47 17.32 4.12 -1.68
N SER A 48 16.30 3.39 -1.23
CA SER A 48 16.42 2.12 -0.51
C SER A 48 16.30 0.92 -1.45
N LYS A 49 16.47 -0.31 -0.94
CA LYS A 49 16.39 -1.54 -1.76
C LYS A 49 14.95 -1.87 -2.20
N SER A 50 13.96 -1.39 -1.44
CA SER A 50 12.53 -1.54 -1.66
C SER A 50 11.83 -0.20 -1.47
N TYR A 51 10.58 -0.08 -1.92
CA TYR A 51 9.76 1.11 -1.67
C TYR A 51 9.30 1.17 -0.21
N VAL A 52 8.87 0.06 0.37
CA VAL A 52 8.56 -0.07 1.81
C VAL A 52 9.78 -0.68 2.49
N THR A 53 10.49 0.13 3.29
CA THR A 53 11.76 -0.28 3.92
C THR A 53 11.58 -1.07 5.22
N GLY A 54 10.39 -0.99 5.83
CA GLY A 54 10.04 -1.75 7.02
C GLY A 54 9.48 -3.14 6.69
N GLU A 55 9.36 -3.98 7.72
CA GLU A 55 8.69 -5.28 7.60
C GLU A 55 7.19 -5.06 7.40
N PHE A 56 6.70 -5.29 6.18
CA PHE A 56 5.30 -5.15 5.84
C PHE A 56 4.52 -6.40 6.29
N LYS A 57 3.61 -6.24 7.26
CA LYS A 57 2.70 -7.30 7.76
C LYS A 57 1.24 -7.01 7.45
N GLY A 58 1.00 -5.93 6.72
CA GLY A 58 -0.31 -5.47 6.30
C GLY A 58 -0.87 -6.30 5.16
N LYS A 59 -2.02 -5.86 4.66
CA LYS A 59 -2.67 -6.48 3.50
C LYS A 59 -2.69 -5.48 2.35
N LEU A 60 -2.20 -5.90 1.18
CA LEU A 60 -2.38 -5.17 -0.06
C LEU A 60 -3.35 -5.95 -0.95
N SER A 61 -4.40 -5.29 -1.41
CA SER A 61 -5.40 -5.87 -2.31
C SER A 61 -5.89 -4.83 -3.31
N SER A 62 -6.64 -5.21 -4.34
CA SER A 62 -7.39 -4.26 -5.16
C SER A 62 -8.77 -4.01 -4.53
N VAL A 63 -9.45 -2.92 -4.91
CA VAL A 63 -10.88 -2.77 -4.57
C VAL A 63 -11.71 -3.92 -5.11
N ASP A 64 -12.84 -4.17 -4.45
CA ASP A 64 -13.69 -5.32 -4.70
C ASP A 64 -14.16 -5.41 -6.16
N GLY A 65 -14.02 -6.61 -6.75
CA GLY A 65 -14.39 -6.86 -8.14
C GLY A 65 -13.43 -6.30 -9.20
N GLN A 66 -12.32 -5.67 -8.81
CA GLN A 66 -11.32 -5.15 -9.75
C GLN A 66 -9.92 -5.71 -9.47
N HIS A 67 -9.11 -5.77 -10.52
CA HIS A 67 -7.71 -6.19 -10.45
C HIS A 67 -6.87 -5.05 -10.99
N TYR A 68 -6.19 -4.35 -10.08
CA TYR A 68 -5.24 -3.31 -10.45
C TYR A 68 -3.82 -3.80 -10.23
N THR A 69 -2.93 -3.25 -11.05
CA THR A 69 -1.52 -3.57 -11.04
C THR A 69 -0.66 -2.33 -10.86
N ILE A 70 0.55 -2.55 -10.37
CA ILE A 70 1.56 -1.52 -10.23
C ILE A 70 2.58 -1.72 -11.34
N HIS A 71 2.69 -0.75 -12.23
CA HIS A 71 3.60 -0.79 -13.36
C HIS A 71 4.87 0.05 -13.11
N ASN A 72 5.92 -0.25 -13.89
CA ASN A 72 7.19 0.48 -13.93
C ASN A 72 7.88 0.63 -12.56
N THR A 73 7.79 -0.39 -11.72
CA THR A 73 8.53 -0.46 -10.46
C THR A 73 10.01 -0.68 -10.75
N ALA A 74 10.86 0.29 -10.36
CA ALA A 74 12.31 0.16 -10.49
C ALA A 74 12.92 -0.78 -9.44
N ARG A 75 12.18 -1.04 -8.35
CA ARG A 75 12.58 -1.85 -7.20
C ARG A 75 11.39 -2.67 -6.69
N PRO A 76 11.61 -3.74 -5.92
CA PRO A 76 10.52 -4.46 -5.27
C PRO A 76 9.74 -3.55 -4.31
N LEU A 77 8.44 -3.84 -4.17
CA LEU A 77 7.55 -3.09 -3.27
C LEU A 77 7.91 -3.33 -1.79
N PHE A 78 8.19 -4.58 -1.45
CA PHE A 78 8.55 -5.04 -0.10
C PHE A 78 9.95 -5.65 -0.10
N ASN A 79 10.62 -5.62 1.07
CA ASN A 79 11.91 -6.29 1.29
C ASN A 79 11.72 -7.67 1.91
#